data_AF-A0A267G6Y8-F1
#
_entry.id   AF-A0A267G6Y8-F1
#
_cell.length_a   1.000
_cell.length_b   1.000
_cell.length_c   1.000
_cell.angle_alpha   90.00
_cell.angle_beta   90.00
_cell.angle_gamma   90.00
#
_symmetry.space_group_name_H-M   'P 1'
#
loop_
_entity.id
_entity.type
_entity.pdbx_description
1 polymer ?
#
loop_
_entity_poly.entity_id
_entity_poly.type
_entity_poly.pdbx_seq_one_letter_code
_entity_poly.pdbx_strand_id
1 'polypeptide(L)'
;MHQVIVFHLLMALAVTMCVAAPPNDCPAILQKGGASERFPGLVAHGIHSLTVGDLKFYFKADVTSANTIPTVNANLQDGQAILFNAPDIPIDPMFATPGMRALDRVLSHMDNPNYDIREYNTLDRVVHALHMHEVWHGASVEYAKLVSAPPSKDVCRCATDIDNNGVMEVLRLIALEVREPNLMYGRKIKLNNGTVQWSGNLYRYRFFSRSIDKPLRNPSEVNPHIVNQKIWLKMKKDMLTSMLPKDDYELALYLYCALNV
;
A
#
# COMPACT_ATOMS: atom_id res chain seq x y z
N MET A 1 -40.05 51.18 -50.78
CA MET A 1 -40.49 49.81 -50.46
C MET A 1 -39.29 48.88 -50.63
N HIS A 2 -38.90 48.17 -49.55
CA HIS A 2 -38.16 46.88 -49.48
C HIS A 2 -36.85 46.76 -50.30
N GLN A 3 -35.64 47.01 -49.77
CA GLN A 3 -34.79 46.14 -48.92
C GLN A 3 -34.75 44.65 -49.30
N VAL A 4 -33.60 44.18 -49.83
CA VAL A 4 -32.93 42.92 -49.43
C VAL A 4 -31.42 43.09 -49.67
N ILE A 5 -30.63 43.21 -48.60
CA ILE A 5 -29.16 43.11 -48.62
C ILE A 5 -28.79 41.72 -48.11
N VAL A 6 -28.13 40.94 -48.95
CA VAL A 6 -27.62 39.61 -48.65
C VAL A 6 -26.37 39.75 -47.78
N PHE A 7 -26.46 39.36 -46.50
CA PHE A 7 -25.32 39.28 -45.59
C PHE A 7 -24.68 37.89 -45.70
N HIS A 8 -23.46 37.82 -46.24
CA HIS A 8 -22.59 36.66 -46.09
C HIS A 8 -21.97 36.65 -44.69
N LEU A 9 -22.40 35.71 -43.85
CA LEU A 9 -21.77 35.42 -42.57
C LEU A 9 -20.84 34.21 -42.74
N LEU A 10 -19.54 34.47 -42.96
CA LEU A 10 -18.48 33.46 -42.85
C LEU A 10 -18.08 33.35 -41.38
N MET A 11 -18.69 32.42 -40.64
CA MET A 11 -18.15 31.98 -39.34
C MET A 11 -16.96 31.04 -39.60
N ALA A 12 -15.75 31.53 -39.35
CA ALA A 12 -14.57 30.68 -39.22
C ALA A 12 -14.67 29.92 -37.90
N LEU A 13 -15.03 28.65 -37.98
CA LEU A 13 -14.98 27.71 -36.85
C LEU A 13 -13.49 27.38 -36.60
N ALA A 14 -12.85 28.09 -35.68
CA ALA A 14 -11.55 27.71 -35.16
C ALA A 14 -11.74 26.44 -34.31
N VAL A 15 -11.59 25.28 -34.92
CA VAL A 15 -11.48 24.00 -34.21
C VAL A 15 -10.12 24.01 -33.53
N THR A 16 -10.10 24.46 -32.27
CA THR A 16 -8.96 24.26 -31.39
C THR A 16 -8.84 22.75 -31.18
N MET A 17 -7.95 22.12 -31.93
CA MET A 17 -7.55 20.74 -31.66
C MET A 17 -6.94 20.73 -30.26
N CYS A 18 -7.71 20.24 -29.29
CA CYS A 18 -7.17 19.83 -28.01
C CYS A 18 -6.21 18.68 -28.33
N VAL A 19 -4.92 19.01 -28.46
CA VAL A 19 -3.88 17.98 -28.48
C VAL A 19 -3.97 17.31 -27.13
N ALA A 20 -4.58 16.12 -27.09
CA ALA A 20 -4.54 15.28 -25.91
C ALA A 20 -3.06 15.09 -25.58
N ALA A 21 -2.65 15.49 -24.37
CA ALA A 21 -1.30 15.23 -23.90
C ALA A 21 -1.02 13.73 -24.10
N PRO A 22 0.17 13.36 -24.60
CA PRO A 22 0.51 11.95 -24.76
C PRO A 22 0.25 11.22 -23.44
N PRO A 23 -0.25 9.98 -23.46
CA PRO A 23 -0.52 9.23 -22.25
C PRO A 23 0.72 9.26 -21.37
N ASN A 24 0.56 9.76 -20.13
CA ASN A 24 1.62 9.82 -19.15
C ASN A 24 2.05 8.38 -18.86
N ASP A 25 3.13 7.91 -19.51
CA ASP A 25 3.71 6.60 -19.24
C ASP A 25 4.44 6.63 -17.90
N CYS A 26 3.65 6.64 -16.82
CA CYS A 26 4.14 6.69 -15.46
C CYS A 26 5.08 5.53 -15.11
N PRO A 27 4.89 4.29 -15.59
CA PRO A 27 5.89 3.25 -15.47
C PRO A 27 7.28 3.67 -16.00
N ALA A 28 7.37 4.22 -17.21
CA ALA A 28 8.64 4.67 -17.76
C ALA A 28 9.23 5.88 -17.02
N ILE A 29 8.37 6.81 -16.56
CA ILE A 29 8.81 7.98 -15.78
C ILE A 29 9.35 7.56 -14.41
N LEU A 30 8.66 6.66 -13.71
CA LEU A 30 9.09 6.10 -12.43
C LEU A 30 10.40 5.33 -12.59
N GLN A 31 10.55 4.55 -13.66
CA GLN A 31 11.77 3.82 -13.94
C GLN A 31 12.97 4.75 -14.20
N LYS A 32 12.76 5.85 -14.94
CA LYS A 32 13.77 6.91 -15.09
C LYS A 32 14.11 7.59 -13.76
N GLY A 33 13.14 7.66 -12.86
CA GLY A 33 13.31 8.09 -11.47
C GLY A 33 14.01 7.05 -10.57
N GLY A 34 14.37 5.87 -11.07
CA GLY A 34 15.08 4.83 -10.33
C GLY A 34 14.18 3.74 -9.72
N ALA A 35 12.85 3.89 -9.80
CA ALA A 35 11.92 2.87 -9.35
C ALA A 35 12.01 1.61 -10.23
N SER A 36 11.68 0.46 -9.66
CA SER A 36 11.61 -0.82 -10.36
C SER A 36 10.15 -1.18 -10.72
N GLU A 37 9.99 -2.27 -11.45
CA GLU A 37 8.67 -2.86 -11.71
C GLU A 37 7.96 -3.36 -10.43
N ARG A 38 8.67 -3.43 -9.29
CA ARG A 38 8.12 -3.85 -8.00
C ARG A 38 7.49 -2.70 -7.21
N PHE A 39 7.64 -1.46 -7.67
CA PHE A 39 7.12 -0.25 -7.02
C PHE A 39 5.71 -0.39 -6.46
N PRO A 40 4.72 -0.94 -7.21
CA PRO A 40 3.35 -1.02 -6.72
C PRO A 40 3.23 -1.88 -5.45
N GLY A 41 3.88 -3.05 -5.45
CA GLY A 41 3.83 -3.97 -4.34
C GLY A 41 4.62 -3.51 -3.12
N LEU A 42 5.76 -2.84 -3.36
CA LEU A 42 6.62 -2.35 -2.29
C LEU A 42 6.00 -1.16 -1.56
N VAL A 43 5.43 -0.21 -2.32
CA VAL A 43 4.71 0.92 -1.74
C VAL A 43 3.46 0.43 -1.03
N ALA A 44 2.64 -0.42 -1.64
CA ALA A 44 1.45 -0.96 -0.99
C ALA A 44 1.78 -1.70 0.31
N HIS A 45 2.84 -2.52 0.32
CA HIS A 45 3.36 -3.16 1.54
C HIS A 45 3.84 -2.12 2.55
N GLY A 46 4.57 -1.09 2.14
CA GLY A 46 5.07 -0.07 3.06
C GLY A 46 3.98 0.77 3.73
N ILE A 47 2.87 1.03 3.04
CA ILE A 47 1.83 1.96 3.52
C ILE A 47 0.64 1.30 4.20
N HIS A 48 0.45 -0.02 4.06
CA HIS A 48 -0.81 -0.69 4.45
C HIS A 48 -1.17 -0.61 5.94
N SER A 49 -0.23 -0.24 6.81
CA SER A 49 -0.45 -0.09 8.26
C SER A 49 0.12 1.20 8.83
N LEU A 50 0.48 2.18 7.96
CA LEU A 50 0.99 3.48 8.40
C LEU A 50 -0.06 4.27 9.18
N THR A 51 0.39 4.98 10.21
CA THR A 51 -0.39 5.98 10.94
C THR A 51 0.27 7.35 10.88
N VAL A 52 -0.46 8.40 11.26
CA VAL A 52 0.12 9.76 11.40
C VAL A 52 1.30 9.75 12.39
N GLY A 53 1.22 8.97 13.47
CA GLY A 53 2.31 8.83 14.44
C GLY A 53 3.59 8.30 13.81
N ASP A 54 3.48 7.31 12.93
CA ASP A 54 4.62 6.72 12.20
C ASP A 54 5.16 7.72 11.17
N LEU A 55 4.28 8.40 10.45
CA LEU A 55 4.65 9.44 9.49
C LEU A 55 5.46 10.57 10.15
N LYS A 56 5.00 11.04 11.32
CA LYS A 56 5.69 12.05 12.12
C LYS A 56 7.05 11.59 12.61
N PHE A 57 7.14 10.33 13.05
CA PHE A 57 8.36 9.80 13.63
C PHE A 57 9.45 9.56 12.57
N TYR A 58 9.10 8.98 11.42
CA TYR A 58 10.08 8.54 10.43
C TYR A 58 10.31 9.51 9.27
N PHE A 59 9.32 10.34 8.89
CA PHE A 59 9.38 11.06 7.61
C PHE A 59 9.22 12.57 7.74
N LYS A 60 8.12 13.04 8.35
CA LYS A 60 7.77 14.46 8.39
C LYS A 60 6.93 14.81 9.61
N ALA A 61 7.49 15.65 10.50
CA ALA A 61 6.96 15.89 11.84
C ALA A 61 5.62 16.67 11.89
N ASP A 62 5.28 17.44 10.86
CA ASP A 62 4.08 18.29 10.78
C ASP A 62 2.91 17.64 10.03
N VAL A 63 3.00 16.34 9.70
CA VAL A 63 1.91 15.59 9.06
C VAL A 63 0.65 15.59 9.93
N THR A 64 -0.51 15.75 9.30
CA THR A 64 -1.82 15.75 9.97
C THR A 64 -2.69 14.59 9.50
N SER A 65 -3.88 14.43 10.11
CA SER A 65 -4.91 13.48 9.66
C SER A 65 -5.47 13.79 8.27
N ALA A 66 -5.21 14.98 7.72
CA ALA A 66 -5.57 15.39 6.36
C ALA A 66 -4.48 15.04 5.32
N ASN A 67 -3.69 13.99 5.58
CA ASN A 67 -2.73 13.44 4.60
C ASN A 67 -3.46 12.67 3.48
N THR A 68 -2.74 12.25 2.44
CA THR A 68 -3.31 11.54 1.26
C THR A 68 -2.75 10.12 1.10
N ILE A 69 -2.23 9.53 2.18
CA ILE A 69 -1.60 8.21 2.15
C ILE A 69 -2.67 7.17 2.49
N PRO A 70 -3.09 6.32 1.54
CA PRO A 70 -4.06 5.30 1.83
C PRO A 70 -3.44 4.16 2.63
N THR A 71 -4.25 3.53 3.47
CA THR A 71 -3.82 2.42 4.33
C THR A 71 -4.94 1.41 4.51
N VAL A 72 -4.63 0.18 4.88
CA VAL A 72 -5.64 -0.84 5.16
C VAL A 72 -6.28 -0.51 6.51
N ASN A 73 -7.62 -0.54 6.55
CA ASN A 73 -8.34 -0.31 7.79
C ASN A 73 -8.21 -1.54 8.70
N ALA A 74 -7.48 -1.35 9.82
CA ALA A 74 -7.25 -2.38 10.83
C ALA A 74 -8.53 -2.84 11.54
N ASN A 75 -9.63 -2.06 11.49
CA ASN A 75 -10.94 -2.53 11.92
C ASN A 75 -11.58 -3.39 10.81
N LEU A 76 -11.50 -4.72 10.97
CA LEU A 76 -11.95 -5.68 9.95
C LEU A 76 -13.47 -5.82 9.87
N GLN A 77 -14.23 -5.16 10.76
CA GLN A 77 -15.69 -5.12 10.71
C GLN A 77 -16.22 -3.89 9.98
N ASP A 78 -15.38 -2.88 9.78
CA ASP A 78 -15.76 -1.68 9.03
C ASP A 78 -16.02 -2.04 7.55
N GLY A 79 -17.05 -1.44 6.96
CA GLY A 79 -17.34 -1.58 5.53
C GLY A 79 -16.26 -0.93 4.64
N GLN A 80 -15.52 0.03 5.17
CA GLN A 80 -14.40 0.66 4.47
C GLN A 80 -13.10 -0.15 4.68
N ALA A 81 -12.71 -0.93 3.69
CA ALA A 81 -11.49 -1.76 3.76
C ALA A 81 -10.17 -0.98 3.67
N ILE A 82 -10.19 0.16 2.98
CA ILE A 82 -9.04 1.07 2.80
C ILE A 82 -9.45 2.45 3.27
N LEU A 83 -8.67 3.01 4.20
CA LEU A 83 -8.74 4.43 4.56
C LEU A 83 -7.96 5.22 3.51
N PHE A 84 -8.49 6.35 3.06
CA PHE A 84 -7.80 7.18 2.06
C PHE A 84 -6.70 8.06 2.66
N ASN A 85 -6.68 8.17 3.98
CA ASN A 85 -5.67 8.88 4.75
C ASN A 85 -5.15 7.95 5.85
N ALA A 86 -3.86 8.04 6.18
CA ALA A 86 -3.29 7.34 7.31
C ALA A 86 -3.99 7.87 8.58
N PRO A 87 -4.54 7.00 9.44
CA PRO A 87 -5.30 7.43 10.60
C PRO A 87 -4.39 8.07 11.64
N ASP A 88 -4.92 9.07 12.32
CA ASP A 88 -4.32 9.60 13.53
C ASP A 88 -4.80 8.78 14.72
N ILE A 89 -3.95 7.86 15.16
CA ILE A 89 -4.26 6.98 16.29
C ILE A 89 -3.71 7.64 17.55
N PRO A 90 -4.55 7.86 18.58
CA PRO A 90 -4.10 8.41 19.85
C PRO A 90 -2.88 7.66 20.39
N ILE A 91 -1.87 8.42 20.78
CA ILE A 91 -0.66 7.89 21.39
C ILE A 91 -0.87 7.85 22.91
N ASP A 92 -0.67 6.67 23.51
CA ASP A 92 -0.57 6.57 24.96
C ASP A 92 0.70 7.33 25.42
N PRO A 93 0.56 8.37 26.28
CA PRO A 93 1.70 9.14 26.76
C PRO A 93 2.70 8.33 27.59
N MET A 94 2.34 7.13 28.07
CA MET A 94 3.23 6.25 28.83
C MET A 94 4.33 5.63 27.96
N PHE A 95 4.14 5.53 26.64
CA PHE A 95 5.10 4.89 25.74
C PHE A 95 5.75 5.88 24.78
N ALA A 96 7.02 6.22 25.07
CA ALA A 96 7.80 7.17 24.27
C ALA A 96 8.33 6.57 22.95
N THR A 97 8.60 5.26 22.90
CA THR A 97 9.22 4.63 21.73
C THR A 97 8.17 4.04 20.78
N PRO A 98 8.37 4.12 19.44
CA PRO A 98 7.44 3.51 18.48
C PRO A 98 7.21 2.02 18.72
N GLY A 99 8.26 1.26 19.04
CA GLY A 99 8.14 -0.16 19.31
C GLY A 99 7.23 -0.49 20.49
N MET A 100 7.29 0.28 21.59
CA MET A 100 6.37 0.08 22.71
C MET A 100 4.94 0.51 22.38
N ARG A 101 4.75 1.55 21.55
CA ARG A 101 3.41 1.94 21.07
C ARG A 101 2.80 0.89 20.14
N ALA A 102 3.59 0.28 19.27
CA ALA A 102 3.15 -0.83 18.43
C ALA A 102 2.78 -2.06 19.27
N LEU A 103 3.62 -2.42 20.24
CA LEU A 103 3.33 -3.50 21.18
C LEU A 103 2.02 -3.24 21.94
N ASP A 104 1.88 -2.06 22.54
CA ASP A 104 0.68 -1.64 23.26
C ASP A 104 -0.55 -1.76 22.37
N ARG A 105 -0.51 -1.18 21.17
CA ARG A 105 -1.62 -1.25 20.21
C ARG A 105 -2.06 -2.69 19.90
N VAL A 106 -1.12 -3.63 19.73
CA VAL A 106 -1.45 -5.04 19.51
C VAL A 106 -2.06 -5.65 20.77
N LEU A 107 -1.47 -5.40 21.95
CA LEU A 107 -1.93 -5.98 23.21
C LEU A 107 -3.27 -5.42 23.68
N SER A 108 -3.59 -4.15 23.42
CA SER A 108 -4.92 -3.57 23.70
C SER A 108 -6.02 -4.21 22.84
N HIS A 109 -5.66 -4.93 21.78
CA HIS A 109 -6.59 -5.62 20.88
C HIS A 109 -6.34 -7.14 20.81
N MET A 110 -5.59 -7.71 21.76
CA MET A 110 -5.16 -9.11 21.69
C MET A 110 -6.32 -10.10 21.66
N ASP A 111 -7.45 -9.74 22.28
CA ASP A 111 -8.67 -10.57 22.31
C ASP A 111 -9.65 -10.24 21.18
N ASN A 112 -9.32 -9.31 20.29
CA ASN A 112 -10.16 -8.95 19.15
C ASN A 112 -9.74 -9.71 17.87
N PRO A 113 -10.49 -10.72 17.41
CA PRO A 113 -10.18 -11.45 16.18
C PRO A 113 -10.39 -10.62 14.91
N ASN A 114 -11.06 -9.47 15.00
CA ASN A 114 -11.35 -8.58 13.88
C ASN A 114 -10.48 -7.31 13.89
N TYR A 115 -9.30 -7.39 14.50
CA TYR A 115 -8.31 -6.33 14.51
C TYR A 115 -7.06 -6.74 13.72
N ASP A 116 -6.51 -5.79 12.95
CA ASP A 116 -5.28 -5.94 12.18
C ASP A 116 -5.37 -7.07 11.16
N ILE A 117 -4.70 -8.21 11.36
CA ILE A 117 -4.71 -9.35 10.42
C ILE A 117 -5.52 -10.51 10.99
N ARG A 118 -6.58 -10.95 10.27
CA ARG A 118 -7.56 -11.94 10.77
C ARG A 118 -6.94 -13.29 11.10
N GLU A 119 -6.05 -13.82 10.26
CA GLU A 119 -5.40 -15.11 10.57
C GLU A 119 -4.35 -14.98 11.66
N TYR A 120 -3.80 -13.80 11.94
CA TYR A 120 -2.64 -13.69 12.84
C TYR A 120 -3.06 -13.82 14.29
N ASN A 121 -2.32 -14.63 15.05
CA ASN A 121 -2.41 -14.62 16.50
C ASN A 121 -1.65 -13.40 17.08
N THR A 122 -1.74 -13.19 18.38
CA THR A 122 -1.10 -12.05 19.06
C THR A 122 0.40 -11.95 18.80
N LEU A 123 1.14 -13.06 18.84
CA LEU A 123 2.58 -13.05 18.61
C LEU A 123 2.91 -12.69 17.15
N ASP A 124 2.14 -13.23 16.20
CA ASP A 124 2.29 -12.91 14.78
C ASP A 124 2.01 -11.42 14.52
N ARG A 125 0.99 -10.83 15.17
CA ARG A 125 0.68 -9.38 15.09
C ARG A 125 1.79 -8.52 15.68
N VAL A 126 2.37 -8.91 16.83
CA VAL A 126 3.53 -8.21 17.41
C VAL A 126 4.71 -8.22 16.44
N VAL A 127 5.05 -9.39 15.90
CA VAL A 127 6.14 -9.52 14.92
C VAL A 127 5.88 -8.69 13.67
N HIS A 128 4.65 -8.71 13.17
CA HIS A 128 4.25 -7.92 12.01
C HIS A 128 4.39 -6.41 12.26
N ALA A 129 3.87 -5.90 13.38
CA ALA A 129 3.97 -4.49 13.72
C ALA A 129 5.44 -4.04 13.83
N LEU A 130 6.30 -4.84 14.48
CA LEU A 130 7.73 -4.54 14.58
C LEU A 130 8.47 -4.65 13.24
N HIS A 131 8.09 -5.59 12.37
CA HIS A 131 8.61 -5.68 11.01
C HIS A 131 8.32 -4.41 10.20
N MET A 132 7.13 -3.84 10.34
CA MET A 132 6.79 -2.58 9.67
C MET A 132 7.63 -1.40 10.18
N HIS A 133 8.00 -1.37 11.46
CA HIS A 133 8.95 -0.39 11.97
C HIS A 133 10.34 -0.49 11.33
N GLU A 134 10.83 -1.70 11.02
CA GLU A 134 12.08 -1.88 10.29
C GLU A 134 11.97 -1.37 8.85
N VAL A 135 10.84 -1.63 8.17
CA VAL A 135 10.54 -1.06 6.83
C VAL A 135 10.62 0.45 6.85
N TRP A 136 9.91 1.08 7.78
CA TRP A 136 9.82 2.53 7.83
C TRP A 136 11.14 3.16 8.25
N HIS A 137 11.92 2.49 9.09
CA HIS A 137 13.26 2.92 9.41
C HIS A 137 14.17 2.89 8.17
N GLY A 138 14.19 1.80 7.40
CA GLY A 138 14.96 1.72 6.15
C GLY A 138 14.56 2.83 5.17
N ALA A 139 13.26 2.98 4.91
CA ALA A 139 12.74 4.04 4.04
C ALA A 139 13.03 5.44 4.55
N SER A 140 13.08 5.68 5.87
CA SER A 140 13.39 7.02 6.41
C SER A 140 14.78 7.51 6.01
N VAL A 141 15.75 6.60 5.87
CA VAL A 141 17.12 6.92 5.45
C VAL A 141 17.13 7.40 3.99
N GLU A 142 16.40 6.72 3.10
CA GLU A 142 16.26 7.14 1.70
C GLU A 142 15.41 8.42 1.55
N TYR A 143 14.39 8.59 2.40
CA TYR A 143 13.56 9.79 2.42
C TYR A 143 14.39 11.04 2.73
N ALA A 144 15.30 10.98 3.71
CA ALA A 144 16.21 12.08 4.03
C ALA A 144 17.10 12.49 2.84
N LYS A 145 17.51 11.51 2.02
CA LYS A 145 18.25 11.79 0.78
C LYS A 145 17.38 12.50 -0.26
N LEU A 146 16.12 12.07 -0.41
CA LEU A 146 15.15 12.71 -1.31
C LEU A 146 14.78 14.13 -0.87
N VAL A 147 14.75 14.42 0.43
CA VAL A 147 14.63 15.79 0.94
C VAL A 147 15.79 16.67 0.48
N SER A 148 17.00 16.12 0.45
CA SER A 148 18.20 16.84 0.05
C SER A 148 18.39 16.93 -1.48
N ALA A 149 17.86 15.95 -2.21
CA ALA A 149 17.89 15.87 -3.67
C ALA A 149 16.50 15.45 -4.20
N PRO A 150 15.56 16.41 -4.29
CA PRO A 150 14.19 16.12 -4.69
C PRO A 150 14.08 15.47 -6.08
N PRO A 151 13.21 14.47 -6.26
CA PRO A 151 12.86 13.95 -7.58
C PRO A 151 12.14 15.02 -8.42
N SER A 152 12.05 14.79 -9.73
CA SER A 152 11.34 15.71 -10.61
C SER A 152 9.83 15.71 -10.33
N LYS A 153 9.16 16.81 -10.70
CA LYS A 153 7.69 16.94 -10.56
C LYS A 153 6.94 15.83 -11.31
N ASP A 154 7.45 15.40 -12.46
CA ASP A 154 6.86 14.30 -13.23
C ASP A 154 6.97 12.96 -12.50
N VAL A 155 8.13 12.69 -11.89
CA VAL A 155 8.31 11.49 -11.06
C VAL A 155 7.33 11.52 -9.89
N CYS A 156 7.20 12.65 -9.19
CA CYS A 156 6.27 12.73 -8.08
C CYS A 156 4.81 12.60 -8.49
N ARG A 157 4.39 13.24 -9.58
CA ARG A 157 3.05 13.07 -10.15
C ARG A 157 2.75 11.60 -10.43
N CYS A 158 3.70 10.86 -10.99
CA CYS A 158 3.53 9.44 -11.28
C CYS A 158 3.62 8.54 -10.04
N ALA A 159 4.39 8.93 -9.02
CA ALA A 159 4.47 8.18 -7.77
C ALA A 159 3.16 8.28 -6.98
N THR A 160 2.50 9.44 -6.99
CA THR A 160 1.25 9.68 -6.25
C THR A 160 -0.01 9.36 -7.04
N ASP A 161 0.07 9.12 -8.34
CA ASP A 161 -1.03 8.61 -9.18
C ASP A 161 -1.26 7.11 -8.96
N ILE A 162 -1.65 6.76 -7.74
CA ILE A 162 -1.74 5.39 -7.24
C ILE A 162 -2.80 4.52 -7.94
N ASP A 163 -3.79 5.16 -8.56
CA ASP A 163 -4.81 4.49 -9.36
C ASP A 163 -4.28 4.04 -10.73
N ASN A 164 -3.26 4.72 -11.27
CA ASN A 164 -2.68 4.40 -12.58
C ASN A 164 -1.28 3.78 -12.51
N ASN A 165 -0.62 3.80 -11.35
CA ASN A 165 0.67 3.15 -11.16
C ASN A 165 0.59 1.75 -10.53
N GLY A 166 -0.62 1.29 -10.14
CA GLY A 166 -0.88 -0.06 -9.61
C GLY A 166 -0.80 -0.19 -8.08
N VAL A 167 -0.37 0.83 -7.35
CA VAL A 167 -0.29 0.79 -5.87
C VAL A 167 -1.65 0.51 -5.25
N MET A 168 -2.70 1.19 -5.70
CA MET A 168 -4.06 1.00 -5.16
C MET A 168 -4.63 -0.40 -5.48
N GLU A 169 -4.27 -0.97 -6.64
CA GLU A 169 -4.63 -2.36 -6.98
C GLU A 169 -4.03 -3.33 -5.96
N VAL A 170 -2.73 -3.23 -5.69
CA VAL A 170 -2.06 -4.11 -4.73
C VAL A 170 -2.56 -3.87 -3.31
N LEU A 171 -2.82 -2.62 -2.92
CA LEU A 171 -3.35 -2.29 -1.59
C LEU A 171 -4.73 -2.91 -1.36
N ARG A 172 -5.61 -2.94 -2.36
CA ARG A 172 -6.91 -3.64 -2.32
C ARG A 172 -6.75 -5.14 -2.12
N LEU A 173 -5.73 -5.74 -2.72
CA LEU A 173 -5.43 -7.15 -2.53
C LEU A 173 -4.90 -7.46 -1.13
N ILE A 174 -4.04 -6.60 -0.58
CA ILE A 174 -3.60 -6.70 0.82
C ILE A 174 -4.83 -6.59 1.73
N ALA A 175 -5.71 -5.62 1.51
CA ALA A 175 -6.93 -5.47 2.31
C ALA A 175 -7.82 -6.72 2.27
N LEU A 176 -7.94 -7.35 1.10
CA LEU A 176 -8.67 -8.61 0.93
C LEU A 176 -7.98 -9.77 1.66
N GLU A 177 -6.65 -9.88 1.59
CA GLU A 177 -5.89 -10.91 2.30
C GLU A 177 -6.04 -10.82 3.81
N VAL A 178 -5.94 -9.60 4.32
CA VAL A 178 -6.04 -9.29 5.75
C VAL A 178 -7.43 -9.62 6.31
N ARG A 179 -8.49 -9.32 5.53
CA ARG A 179 -9.90 -9.50 5.94
C ARG A 179 -10.43 -10.89 5.67
N GLU A 180 -10.18 -11.41 4.47
CA GLU A 180 -10.77 -12.63 3.95
C GLU A 180 -9.67 -13.60 3.46
N PRO A 181 -8.78 -14.03 4.37
CA PRO A 181 -7.65 -14.91 4.07
C PRO A 181 -8.08 -16.20 3.35
N ASN A 182 -9.24 -16.75 3.72
CA ASN A 182 -9.79 -17.96 3.09
C ASN A 182 -10.10 -17.75 1.59
N LEU A 183 -10.46 -16.52 1.20
CA LEU A 183 -10.63 -16.08 -0.20
C LEU A 183 -9.32 -15.79 -0.91
N MET A 184 -8.18 -15.76 -0.23
CA MET A 184 -6.88 -15.63 -0.91
C MET A 184 -6.23 -16.99 -1.09
N TYR A 185 -6.23 -17.81 -0.05
CA TYR A 185 -5.50 -19.08 0.00
C TYR A 185 -6.27 -20.29 -0.55
N GLY A 186 -7.52 -20.14 -0.97
CA GLY A 186 -8.31 -21.24 -1.57
C GLY A 186 -8.82 -22.25 -0.57
N ARG A 187 -9.41 -21.79 0.54
CA ARG A 187 -10.07 -22.65 1.54
C ARG A 187 -11.58 -22.72 1.29
N LYS A 188 -12.24 -23.75 1.83
CA LYS A 188 -13.71 -23.93 1.77
C LYS A 188 -14.40 -22.73 2.43
N ILE A 189 -15.27 -22.03 1.69
CA ILE A 189 -16.04 -20.90 2.20
C ILE A 189 -17.41 -21.44 2.61
N LYS A 190 -17.83 -21.16 3.85
CA LYS A 190 -19.23 -21.39 4.25
C LYS A 190 -20.03 -20.15 3.85
N LEU A 191 -20.95 -20.31 2.91
CA LEU A 191 -21.97 -19.32 2.59
C LEU A 191 -23.29 -19.77 3.24
N ASN A 192 -24.17 -18.83 3.56
CA ASN A 192 -25.35 -19.05 4.42
C ASN A 192 -26.27 -20.23 4.02
N ASN A 193 -26.20 -20.72 2.77
CA ASN A 193 -26.97 -21.87 2.28
C ASN A 193 -26.13 -23.07 1.79
N GLY A 194 -24.83 -23.15 2.14
CA GLY A 194 -23.98 -24.29 1.79
C GLY A 194 -22.48 -24.03 1.95
N THR A 195 -21.68 -25.10 2.02
CA THR A 195 -20.22 -24.99 1.93
C THR A 195 -19.82 -24.98 0.47
N VAL A 196 -19.40 -23.83 -0.07
CA VAL A 196 -18.84 -23.75 -1.42
C VAL A 196 -17.35 -24.02 -1.30
N GLN A 197 -16.89 -25.08 -1.95
CA GLN A 197 -15.47 -25.32 -2.11
C GLN A 197 -14.93 -24.38 -3.17
N TRP A 198 -14.37 -23.26 -2.74
CA TRP A 198 -13.68 -22.35 -3.63
C TRP A 198 -12.24 -22.84 -3.81
N SER A 199 -11.95 -23.35 -5.01
CA SER A 199 -10.62 -23.79 -5.45
C SER A 199 -9.86 -22.70 -6.22
N GLY A 200 -10.46 -21.51 -6.35
CA GLY A 200 -9.71 -20.32 -6.72
C GLY A 200 -8.67 -20.09 -5.64
N ASN A 201 -7.47 -19.69 -6.03
CA ASN A 201 -6.47 -19.18 -5.10
C ASN A 201 -6.13 -17.84 -5.74
N LEU A 202 -6.40 -16.71 -5.08
CA LEU A 202 -6.20 -15.41 -5.72
C LEU A 202 -4.70 -15.14 -5.94
N TYR A 203 -3.79 -15.82 -5.24
CA TYR A 203 -2.37 -15.83 -5.62
C TYR A 203 -2.12 -16.43 -7.01
N ARG A 204 -3.04 -17.26 -7.56
CA ARG A 204 -2.96 -17.72 -8.98
C ARG A 204 -2.93 -16.58 -9.98
N TYR A 205 -3.43 -15.40 -9.61
CA TYR A 205 -3.50 -14.24 -10.49
C TYR A 205 -2.24 -13.35 -10.45
N ARG A 206 -1.13 -13.81 -9.85
CA ARG A 206 0.23 -13.23 -10.02
C ARG A 206 0.39 -11.76 -9.62
N PHE A 207 -0.17 -11.37 -8.48
CA PHE A 207 -0.27 -9.95 -8.10
C PHE A 207 1.01 -9.31 -7.52
N PHE A 208 1.90 -10.09 -6.91
CA PHE A 208 3.11 -9.57 -6.23
C PHE A 208 4.41 -9.80 -6.99
N SER A 209 4.34 -10.47 -8.15
CA SER A 209 5.51 -10.82 -8.95
C SER A 209 5.06 -11.13 -10.38
N ARG A 210 5.46 -10.29 -11.34
CA ARG A 210 5.43 -10.66 -12.76
C ARG A 210 6.47 -11.73 -13.13
N SER A 211 7.30 -12.20 -12.18
CA SER A 211 8.20 -13.33 -12.44
C SER A 211 7.38 -14.62 -12.65
N ILE A 212 7.43 -15.14 -13.87
CA ILE A 212 6.62 -16.27 -14.37
C ILE A 212 7.02 -17.61 -13.70
N ASP A 213 8.18 -17.64 -13.01
CA ASP A 213 8.86 -18.88 -12.63
C ASP A 213 8.68 -19.34 -11.18
N LYS A 214 7.95 -18.62 -10.32
CA LYS A 214 7.75 -19.06 -8.93
C LYS A 214 6.47 -19.88 -8.80
N PRO A 215 6.55 -21.16 -8.36
CA PRO A 215 5.37 -21.96 -8.10
C PRO A 215 4.52 -21.32 -7.01
N LEU A 216 3.21 -21.40 -7.18
CA LEU A 216 2.23 -20.87 -6.24
C LEU A 216 2.37 -21.56 -4.89
N ARG A 217 2.32 -20.79 -3.80
CA ARG A 217 2.27 -21.34 -2.44
C ARG A 217 1.07 -22.27 -2.33
N ASN A 218 1.30 -23.44 -1.73
CA ASN A 218 0.26 -24.44 -1.51
C ASN A 218 -0.77 -23.86 -0.50
N PRO A 219 -2.08 -24.03 -0.69
CA PRO A 219 -3.10 -23.65 0.30
C PRO A 219 -2.86 -24.17 1.73
N SER A 220 -2.15 -25.30 1.88
CA SER A 220 -1.72 -25.85 3.17
C SER A 220 -0.44 -25.22 3.74
N GLU A 221 0.22 -24.33 2.99
CA GLU A 221 1.33 -23.44 3.42
C GLU A 221 0.80 -22.05 3.80
N VAL A 222 -0.31 -22.01 4.53
CA VAL A 222 -0.62 -20.85 5.37
C VAL A 222 0.62 -20.56 6.20
N ASN A 223 1.06 -19.29 6.28
CA ASN A 223 2.21 -18.93 7.11
C ASN A 223 1.98 -19.52 8.51
N PRO A 224 2.78 -20.52 8.93
CA PRO A 224 2.50 -21.21 10.18
C PRO A 224 2.71 -20.22 11.32
N HIS A 225 1.78 -20.19 12.27
CA HIS A 225 1.91 -19.41 13.49
C HIS A 225 3.26 -19.64 14.16
N ILE A 226 3.83 -18.58 14.74
CA ILE A 226 5.08 -18.69 15.48
C ILE A 226 4.84 -19.50 16.77
N VAL A 227 5.08 -20.81 16.69
CA VAL A 227 4.95 -21.73 17.84
C VAL A 227 6.27 -22.34 18.27
N ASN A 228 7.35 -22.11 17.52
CA ASN A 228 8.70 -22.55 17.86
C ASN A 228 9.78 -21.77 17.08
N GLN A 229 11.03 -21.93 17.52
CA GLN A 229 12.19 -21.26 16.93
C GLN A 229 12.41 -21.61 15.44
N LYS A 230 12.09 -22.85 15.01
CA LYS A 230 12.27 -23.25 13.60
C LYS A 230 11.37 -22.43 12.68
N ILE A 231 10.11 -22.21 13.07
CA ILE A 231 9.18 -21.37 12.33
C ILE A 231 9.64 -19.91 12.36
N TRP A 232 10.06 -19.40 13.52
CA TRP A 232 10.63 -18.05 13.64
C TRP A 232 11.83 -17.83 12.70
N LEU A 233 12.77 -18.77 12.63
CA LEU A 233 13.94 -18.66 11.75
C LEU A 233 13.54 -18.64 10.27
N LYS A 234 12.51 -19.39 9.88
CA LYS A 234 11.96 -19.34 8.53
C LYS A 234 11.35 -17.97 8.24
N MET A 235 10.47 -17.47 9.11
CA MET A 235 9.84 -16.15 8.95
C MET A 235 10.86 -15.01 8.93
N LYS A 236 11.86 -15.04 9.83
CA LYS A 236 12.96 -14.07 9.84
C LYS A 236 13.69 -14.05 8.49
N LYS A 237 14.00 -15.22 7.92
CA LYS A 237 14.63 -15.32 6.61
C LYS A 237 13.73 -14.78 5.50
N ASP A 238 12.44 -15.12 5.53
CA ASP A 238 11.46 -14.62 4.56
C ASP A 238 11.39 -13.08 4.61
N MET A 239 11.27 -12.48 5.80
CA MET A 239 11.24 -11.02 5.98
C MET A 239 12.51 -10.33 5.45
N LEU A 240 13.69 -10.88 5.77
CA LEU A 240 14.97 -10.34 5.30
C LEU A 240 15.21 -10.52 3.80
N THR A 241 14.53 -11.45 3.15
CA THR A 241 14.69 -11.69 1.70
C THR A 241 13.59 -11.05 0.86
N SER A 242 12.44 -10.73 1.46
CA SER A 242 11.37 -9.99 0.81
C SER A 242 11.60 -8.49 0.73
N MET A 243 12.45 -7.94 1.62
CA MET A 243 12.77 -6.51 1.73
C MET A 243 14.23 -6.27 1.36
N LEU A 244 14.46 -6.00 0.08
CA LEU A 244 15.78 -5.66 -0.45
C LEU A 244 16.08 -4.19 -0.15
N PRO A 245 17.35 -3.77 -0.03
CA PRO A 245 17.68 -2.35 0.21
C PRO A 245 17.12 -1.37 -0.83
N LYS A 246 16.86 -1.85 -2.06
CA LYS A 246 16.21 -1.03 -3.11
C LYS A 246 14.74 -0.74 -2.78
N ASP A 247 14.10 -1.56 -1.96
CA ASP A 247 12.70 -1.45 -1.59
C ASP A 247 12.45 -0.23 -0.69
N ASP A 248 13.44 0.12 0.14
CA ASP A 248 13.42 1.31 1.00
C ASP A 248 13.30 2.60 0.19
N TYR A 249 14.02 2.68 -0.94
CA TYR A 249 14.01 3.85 -1.82
C TYR A 249 12.63 4.09 -2.44
N GLU A 250 11.95 3.03 -2.88
CA GLU A 250 10.67 3.15 -3.59
C GLU A 250 9.54 3.59 -2.64
N LEU A 251 9.51 3.07 -1.42
CA LEU A 251 8.62 3.56 -0.37
C LEU A 251 8.93 5.02 -0.02
N ALA A 252 10.22 5.35 0.14
CA ALA A 252 10.65 6.71 0.43
C ALA A 252 10.27 7.70 -0.69
N LEU A 253 10.39 7.30 -1.95
CA LEU A 253 10.01 8.10 -3.12
C LEU A 253 8.51 8.43 -3.08
N TYR A 254 7.68 7.40 -2.86
CA TYR A 254 6.24 7.59 -2.72
C TYR A 254 5.91 8.56 -1.58
N LEU A 255 6.44 8.30 -0.37
CA LEU A 255 6.14 9.12 0.81
C LEU A 255 6.64 10.54 0.65
N TYR A 256 7.82 10.74 0.06
CA TYR A 256 8.35 12.08 -0.23
C TYR A 256 7.37 12.85 -1.12
N CYS A 257 6.95 12.24 -2.22
CA CYS A 257 6.06 12.88 -3.16
C CYS A 257 4.64 13.09 -2.59
N ALA A 258 4.16 12.23 -1.70
CA ALA A 258 2.84 12.37 -1.07
C ALA A 258 2.83 13.44 0.04
N LEU A 259 3.94 13.62 0.77
CA LEU A 259 4.02 14.50 1.94
C LEU A 259 4.51 15.92 1.64
N ASN A 260 5.01 16.18 0.43
CA ASN A 260 5.60 17.46 0.03
C ASN A 260 4.93 18.07 -1.21
N VAL A 261 3.61 17.83 -1.36
CA VAL A 261 2.75 18.45 -2.37
C VAL A 261 2.37 19.87 -1.98
#